data_AF-A0A8H5BTV2-F1
#
_entry.id   AF-A0A8H5BTV2-F1
#
_cell.length_a   1.000
_cell.length_b   1.000
_cell.length_c   1.000
_cell.angle_alpha   90.00
_cell.angle_beta   90.00
_cell.angle_gamma   90.00
#
_symmetry.space_group_name_H-M   'P 1'
#
loop_
_entity.id
_entity.type
_entity.pdbx_description
1 polymer ?
#
loop_
_entity_poly.entity_id
_entity_poly.type
_entity_poly.pdbx_seq_one_letter_code
_entity_poly.pdbx_strand_id
1 'polypeptide(L)'
;MVALKPHPEFTALRNSLVAPLVEGFTHFQVYTFFQFLQITMIPSSLLLIALSFFSTNASASGSVITVGAKRAITPLPTNGKFDYQIGGAYTPASDVKVVTRDRTDSPVSGKYNICYVNAFQSQPDEASFWQTPERDHLLLRAKDGSYFIDPDWPDEFLLDTSTSSNRAELSTIINGWISECQSKGFNAIEADNLDTYSRSNGLLTVDNNLELAKLLTAHAHEIGLAFGQKNSGSIAAQAKSEAEFDFAVVEQCEEFEECDVYEKVYGDAMLEIEYFNEDLDKDGLTNWEDACRERGSRISVIFRDVEVVKKGEKDYVYQEC
;
A
#
# COMPACT_ATOMS: atom_id res chain seq x y z
N MET A 1 12.94 1.69 9.93
CA MET A 1 11.83 0.97 9.29
C MET A 1 11.47 -0.12 10.27
N VAL A 2 10.55 0.19 11.16
CA VAL A 2 10.13 -0.73 12.21
C VAL A 2 8.69 -1.08 11.90
N ALA A 3 8.32 -2.33 12.11
CA ALA A 3 6.94 -2.79 12.02
C ALA A 3 6.19 -2.41 13.31
N LEU A 4 4.89 -2.13 13.17
CA LEU A 4 4.03 -1.42 14.13
C LEU A 4 4.02 -1.96 15.58
N LYS A 5 3.81 -1.01 16.49
CA LYS A 5 3.22 -1.24 17.82
C LYS A 5 1.68 -1.41 17.70
N PRO A 6 1.02 -2.08 18.67
CA PRO A 6 -0.35 -2.57 18.59
C PRO A 6 -1.44 -1.58 18.15
N HIS A 7 -2.42 -2.10 17.41
CA HIS A 7 -3.62 -1.41 16.94
C HIS A 7 -4.52 -0.93 18.11
N PRO A 8 -4.93 0.34 18.17
CA PRO A 8 -5.79 0.85 19.25
C PRO A 8 -7.26 0.38 19.20
N GLU A 9 -7.73 -0.23 18.10
CA GLU A 9 -9.16 -0.57 17.93
C GLU A 9 -9.63 -1.71 18.85
N PHE A 10 -8.74 -2.62 19.25
CA PHE A 10 -9.10 -3.72 20.16
C PHE A 10 -9.05 -3.33 21.65
N THR A 11 -8.32 -2.26 22.00
CA THR A 11 -8.36 -1.71 23.38
C THR A 11 -9.69 -0.99 23.65
N ALA A 12 -10.31 -0.42 22.61
CA ALA A 12 -11.52 0.40 22.73
C ALA A 12 -12.81 -0.42 22.99
N LEU A 13 -12.88 -1.68 22.53
CA LEU A 13 -14.05 -2.54 22.74
C LEU A 13 -14.29 -2.93 24.21
N ARG A 14 -13.32 -2.69 25.10
CA ARG A 14 -13.45 -2.97 26.53
C ARG A 14 -14.11 -1.84 27.33
N ASN A 15 -14.16 -0.61 26.82
CA ASN A 15 -14.55 0.58 27.59
C ASN A 15 -15.39 1.56 26.76
N SER A 16 -16.67 1.29 26.50
CA SER A 16 -17.63 2.36 26.15
C SER A 16 -19.08 1.91 26.28
N LEU A 17 -19.55 1.79 27.52
CA LEU A 17 -20.94 2.06 27.86
C LEU A 17 -21.01 3.49 28.40
N VAL A 18 -22.09 4.20 28.03
CA VAL A 18 -22.56 5.52 28.49
C VAL A 18 -22.24 6.72 27.56
N ALA A 19 -23.20 7.05 26.70
CA ALA A 19 -23.41 8.38 26.12
C ALA A 19 -24.14 9.30 27.14
N PRO A 20 -24.23 10.65 26.94
CA PRO A 20 -25.27 11.17 26.06
C PRO A 20 -24.94 12.45 25.25
N LEU A 21 -25.82 12.65 24.27
CA LEU A 21 -26.04 13.75 23.32
C LEU A 21 -26.15 15.16 23.90
N VAL A 22 -25.76 16.18 23.12
CA VAL A 22 -26.36 17.52 23.14
C VAL A 22 -26.39 18.14 21.72
N GLU A 23 -27.55 18.66 21.34
CA GLU A 23 -27.90 19.35 20.09
C GLU A 23 -27.50 20.85 20.08
N GLY A 24 -27.39 21.46 18.89
CA GLY A 24 -27.35 22.92 18.73
C GLY A 24 -27.28 23.41 17.29
N PHE A 25 -28.32 24.15 16.86
CA PHE A 25 -28.64 24.55 15.48
C PHE A 25 -28.31 26.02 15.13
N THR A 26 -28.19 26.27 13.80
CA THR A 26 -28.36 27.54 13.02
C THR A 26 -27.20 28.57 13.03
N HIS A 27 -26.81 29.21 11.92
CA HIS A 27 -27.58 30.13 11.06
C HIS A 27 -26.87 30.44 9.71
N PHE A 28 -27.69 30.93 8.78
CA PHE A 28 -27.43 31.35 7.39
C PHE A 28 -26.39 32.48 7.23
N GLN A 29 -25.65 32.48 6.11
CA GLN A 29 -25.56 33.69 5.27
C GLN A 29 -25.22 33.40 3.80
N VAL A 30 -26.00 34.03 2.93
CA VAL A 30 -25.99 33.97 1.47
C VAL A 30 -25.11 35.12 0.96
N TYR A 31 -24.17 34.85 0.05
CA TYR A 31 -23.62 35.86 -0.84
C TYR A 31 -23.69 35.40 -2.29
N THR A 32 -24.66 35.98 -2.99
CA THR A 32 -24.75 36.03 -4.45
C THR A 32 -23.79 37.10 -4.98
N PHE A 33 -22.96 36.77 -5.97
CA PHE A 33 -22.49 37.74 -6.95
C PHE A 33 -22.55 37.13 -8.34
N PHE A 34 -23.43 37.70 -9.17
CA PHE A 34 -23.46 37.55 -10.61
C PHE A 34 -22.33 38.38 -11.21
N GLN A 35 -21.57 37.81 -12.14
CA GLN A 35 -21.15 38.57 -13.32
C GLN A 35 -20.98 37.66 -14.54
N PHE A 36 -21.65 38.09 -15.60
CA PHE A 36 -21.73 37.53 -16.93
C PHE A 36 -20.50 37.89 -17.79
N LEU A 37 -20.47 37.25 -18.97
CA LEU A 37 -19.73 37.58 -20.20
C LEU A 37 -18.31 37.01 -20.28
N GLN A 38 -17.86 36.33 -21.34
CA GLN A 38 -18.39 36.28 -22.70
C GLN A 38 -17.80 35.07 -23.44
N ILE A 39 -18.65 34.26 -24.08
CA ILE A 39 -18.27 33.20 -25.02
C ILE A 39 -17.88 33.89 -26.33
N THR A 40 -16.63 33.76 -26.76
CA THR A 40 -16.22 34.10 -28.12
C THR A 40 -16.27 32.86 -29.00
N MET A 41 -17.18 32.97 -29.97
CA MET A 41 -17.46 32.05 -31.07
C MET A 41 -16.23 31.76 -31.93
N ILE A 42 -16.05 30.48 -32.25
CA ILE A 42 -15.18 29.93 -33.29
C ILE A 42 -15.79 30.25 -34.67
N PRO A 43 -15.04 30.82 -35.64
CA PRO A 43 -15.46 30.77 -37.03
C PRO A 43 -14.99 29.47 -37.69
N SER A 44 -15.96 28.65 -38.10
CA SER A 44 -15.80 27.52 -39.00
C SER A 44 -15.43 28.02 -40.40
N SER A 45 -14.19 27.77 -40.84
CA SER A 45 -13.80 27.96 -42.23
C SER A 45 -13.88 26.64 -42.99
N LEU A 46 -14.63 26.69 -44.08
CA LEU A 46 -14.94 25.58 -44.97
C LEU A 46 -13.70 24.93 -45.59
N LEU A 47 -13.86 23.62 -45.69
CA LEU A 47 -13.13 22.63 -46.47
C LEU A 47 -13.08 22.97 -47.97
N LEU A 48 -11.87 23.03 -48.54
CA LEU A 48 -11.62 22.92 -49.99
C LEU A 48 -10.53 21.86 -50.17
N ILE A 49 -10.93 20.59 -50.25
CA ILE A 49 -10.04 19.50 -50.66
C ILE A 49 -10.03 19.48 -52.19
N ALA A 50 -8.92 19.92 -52.78
CA ALA A 50 -8.61 19.66 -54.18
C ALA A 50 -8.18 18.19 -54.33
N LEU A 51 -9.01 17.37 -54.97
CA LEU A 51 -8.61 16.04 -55.43
C LEU A 51 -7.58 16.18 -56.55
N SER A 52 -6.31 15.99 -56.21
CA SER A 52 -5.24 15.78 -57.19
C SER A 52 -4.86 14.30 -57.14
N PHE A 53 -5.21 13.56 -58.20
CA PHE A 53 -4.73 12.19 -58.42
C PHE A 53 -3.22 12.23 -58.71
N PHE A 54 -2.40 11.95 -57.70
CA PHE A 54 -1.00 11.58 -57.89
C PHE A 54 -0.82 10.10 -57.54
N SER A 55 -0.62 9.30 -58.57
CA SER A 55 -0.21 7.90 -58.45
C SER A 55 1.26 7.84 -58.03
N THR A 56 1.51 7.72 -56.74
CA THR A 56 2.85 7.39 -56.20
C THR A 56 2.82 6.00 -55.59
N ASN A 57 3.58 5.08 -56.19
CA ASN A 57 3.92 3.78 -55.61
C ASN A 57 4.73 3.99 -54.32
N ALA A 58 4.04 4.05 -53.18
CA ALA A 58 4.66 3.97 -51.87
C ALA A 58 4.50 2.54 -51.35
N SER A 59 5.58 1.77 -51.37
CA SER A 59 5.67 0.52 -50.61
C SER A 59 5.48 0.87 -49.13
N ALA A 60 4.30 0.57 -48.60
CA ALA A 60 4.04 0.63 -47.17
C ALA A 60 4.81 -0.51 -46.49
N SER A 61 6.04 -0.24 -46.08
CA SER A 61 6.69 -1.00 -45.02
C SER A 61 5.93 -0.69 -43.73
N GLY A 62 4.87 -1.45 -43.49
CA GLY A 62 4.14 -1.41 -42.23
C GLY A 62 5.07 -1.86 -41.11
N SER A 63 5.62 -0.91 -40.36
CA SER A 63 6.17 -1.20 -39.04
C SER A 63 5.04 -1.72 -38.17
N VAL A 64 4.99 -3.04 -38.00
CA VAL A 64 4.13 -3.67 -37.01
C VAL A 64 4.63 -3.18 -35.65
N ILE A 65 3.92 -2.23 -35.05
CA ILE A 65 4.11 -1.91 -33.64
C ILE A 65 3.65 -3.16 -32.88
N THR A 66 4.59 -4.00 -32.49
CA THR A 66 4.33 -5.07 -31.53
C THR A 66 3.97 -4.40 -30.22
N VAL A 67 2.66 -4.27 -29.96
CA VAL A 67 2.16 -3.98 -28.61
C VAL A 67 2.68 -5.14 -27.75
N GLY A 68 3.63 -4.85 -26.86
CA GLY A 68 4.18 -5.86 -25.96
C GLY A 68 3.04 -6.51 -25.18
N ALA A 69 3.03 -7.84 -25.10
CA ALA A 69 2.02 -8.55 -24.32
C ALA A 69 2.09 -8.06 -22.87
N LYS A 70 0.93 -7.66 -22.31
CA LYS A 70 0.80 -7.32 -20.89
C LYS A 70 1.36 -8.47 -20.06
N ARG A 71 2.33 -8.17 -19.17
CA ARG A 71 2.91 -9.19 -18.28
C ARG A 71 1.77 -9.74 -17.43
N ALA A 72 1.56 -11.05 -17.47
CA ALA A 72 0.55 -11.69 -16.64
C ALA A 72 0.97 -11.58 -15.16
N ILE A 73 0.00 -11.26 -14.30
CA ILE A 73 0.22 -11.26 -12.85
C ILE A 73 0.57 -12.69 -12.43
N THR A 74 1.65 -12.82 -11.66
CA THR A 74 2.04 -14.11 -11.06
C THR A 74 1.48 -14.16 -9.64
N PRO A 75 0.59 -15.11 -9.31
CA PRO A 75 0.06 -15.24 -7.96
C PRO A 75 1.16 -15.52 -6.93
N LEU A 76 0.91 -15.14 -5.68
CA LEU A 76 1.77 -15.48 -4.56
C LEU A 76 1.93 -17.01 -4.44
N PRO A 77 3.15 -17.55 -4.37
CA PRO A 77 3.36 -18.96 -4.03
C PRO A 77 2.89 -19.22 -2.60
N THR A 78 1.96 -20.16 -2.43
CA THR A 78 1.47 -20.57 -1.11
C THR A 78 2.39 -21.64 -0.52
N ASN A 79 2.42 -21.75 0.82
CA ASN A 79 3.22 -22.72 1.58
C ASN A 79 4.68 -22.82 1.08
N GLY A 80 5.39 -21.70 1.12
CA GLY A 80 6.79 -21.63 0.73
C GLY A 80 7.60 -20.77 1.68
N LYS A 81 8.81 -21.20 2.01
CA LYS A 81 9.73 -20.45 2.88
C LYS A 81 9.80 -18.97 2.48
N PHE A 82 9.52 -18.10 3.44
CA PHE A 82 9.35 -16.67 3.25
C PHE A 82 10.42 -15.92 4.05
N ASP A 83 11.11 -14.97 3.43
CA ASP A 83 12.15 -14.19 4.09
C ASP A 83 11.81 -12.68 4.02
N TYR A 84 11.52 -12.08 5.18
CA TYR A 84 11.13 -10.67 5.30
C TYR A 84 12.35 -9.78 5.58
N GLN A 85 12.76 -9.02 4.56
CA GLN A 85 14.02 -8.27 4.53
C GLN A 85 13.79 -6.77 4.28
N ILE A 86 12.85 -6.15 5.00
CA ILE A 86 12.57 -4.70 4.86
C ILE A 86 13.58 -3.82 5.62
N GLY A 87 14.23 -4.33 6.68
CA GLY A 87 15.34 -3.67 7.36
C GLY A 87 16.69 -3.75 6.62
N GLY A 88 16.68 -4.33 5.41
CA GLY A 88 17.80 -4.34 4.48
C GLY A 88 18.05 -5.71 3.85
N ALA A 89 18.46 -5.70 2.58
CA ALA A 89 18.74 -6.91 1.82
C ALA A 89 19.94 -7.73 2.35
N TYR A 90 19.76 -9.06 2.38
CA TYR A 90 20.84 -10.05 2.53
C TYR A 90 20.55 -11.30 1.70
N THR A 91 21.57 -12.10 1.37
CA THR A 91 21.35 -13.33 0.58
C THR A 91 20.45 -14.32 1.36
N PRO A 92 19.23 -14.62 0.87
CA PRO A 92 18.35 -15.58 1.54
C PRO A 92 18.90 -17.01 1.42
N ALA A 93 18.39 -17.93 2.23
CA ALA A 93 18.70 -19.35 2.06
C ALA A 93 18.25 -19.86 0.68
N SER A 94 18.92 -20.90 0.18
CA SER A 94 18.71 -21.36 -1.21
C SER A 94 17.31 -21.92 -1.45
N ASP A 95 16.65 -22.41 -0.41
CA ASP A 95 15.31 -23.00 -0.42
C ASP A 95 14.17 -22.01 -0.17
N VAL A 96 14.47 -20.76 0.24
CA VAL A 96 13.51 -19.64 0.31
C VAL A 96 12.79 -19.51 -1.04
N LYS A 97 11.48 -19.25 -1.02
CA LYS A 97 10.63 -19.10 -2.21
C LYS A 97 10.17 -17.67 -2.39
N VAL A 98 9.80 -17.01 -1.30
CA VAL A 98 9.25 -15.67 -1.27
C VAL A 98 10.20 -14.75 -0.49
N VAL A 99 10.45 -13.56 -1.00
CA VAL A 99 11.27 -12.55 -0.32
C VAL A 99 10.56 -11.21 -0.43
N THR A 100 10.35 -10.52 0.70
CA THR A 100 10.00 -9.09 0.67
C THR A 100 11.25 -8.26 0.91
N ARG A 101 11.42 -7.19 0.12
CA ARG A 101 12.46 -6.17 0.32
C ARG A 101 11.90 -4.78 0.13
N ASP A 102 12.50 -3.80 0.79
CA ASP A 102 12.22 -2.39 0.55
C ASP A 102 12.45 -2.02 -0.93
N ARG A 103 11.65 -1.09 -1.45
CA ARG A 103 11.73 -0.62 -2.85
C ARG A 103 13.12 -0.13 -3.27
N THR A 104 13.96 0.30 -2.34
CA THR A 104 15.33 0.76 -2.61
C THR A 104 16.29 -0.40 -2.88
N ASP A 105 15.98 -1.61 -2.41
CA ASP A 105 16.78 -2.80 -2.60
C ASP A 105 16.50 -3.53 -3.92
N SER A 106 17.43 -4.40 -4.32
CA SER A 106 17.29 -5.24 -5.52
C SER A 106 16.57 -6.56 -5.21
N PRO A 107 15.79 -7.13 -6.14
CA PRO A 107 15.19 -8.45 -5.96
C PRO A 107 16.23 -9.57 -6.05
N VAL A 108 15.86 -10.76 -5.59
CA VAL A 108 16.66 -11.99 -5.67
C VAL A 108 16.25 -12.80 -6.89
N SER A 109 17.20 -13.06 -7.79
CA SER A 109 16.95 -13.86 -9.00
C SER A 109 16.40 -15.24 -8.67
N GLY A 110 15.38 -15.67 -9.43
CA GLY A 110 14.75 -16.99 -9.30
C GLY A 110 13.83 -17.17 -8.08
N LYS A 111 13.52 -16.09 -7.35
CA LYS A 111 12.55 -16.07 -6.24
C LYS A 111 11.29 -15.29 -6.63
N TYR A 112 10.22 -15.45 -5.85
CA TYR A 112 9.10 -14.53 -5.89
C TYR A 112 9.42 -13.33 -5.01
N ASN A 113 9.57 -12.15 -5.62
CA ASN A 113 10.01 -10.95 -4.92
C ASN A 113 8.85 -9.96 -4.75
N ILE A 114 8.62 -9.55 -3.51
CA ILE A 114 7.63 -8.56 -3.10
C ILE A 114 8.37 -7.25 -2.80
N CYS A 115 7.95 -6.17 -3.44
CA CYS A 115 8.51 -4.84 -3.26
C CYS A 115 7.70 -4.13 -2.18
N TYR A 116 8.28 -3.91 -1.01
CA TYR A 116 7.68 -3.12 0.05
C TYR A 116 7.69 -1.64 -0.34
N VAL A 117 6.53 -1.00 -0.24
CA VAL A 117 6.32 0.42 -0.48
C VAL A 117 5.44 0.96 0.64
N ASN A 118 5.96 1.93 1.41
CA ASN A 118 5.09 2.71 2.29
C ASN A 118 4.23 3.64 1.42
N ALA A 119 2.95 3.30 1.25
CA ALA A 119 2.09 3.93 0.24
C ALA A 119 1.16 5.00 0.82
N PHE A 120 1.06 5.08 2.15
CA PHE A 120 0.09 5.93 2.85
C PHE A 120 0.75 6.81 3.94
N GLN A 121 2.05 6.67 4.13
CA GLN A 121 2.86 7.38 5.12
C GLN A 121 4.28 7.59 4.57
N SER A 122 4.99 8.61 5.04
CA SER A 122 6.41 8.81 4.68
C SER A 122 7.32 7.86 5.45
N GLN A 123 8.55 7.61 4.99
CA GLN A 123 9.58 6.94 5.80
C GLN A 123 10.48 7.97 6.56
N PRO A 124 11.26 7.55 7.59
CA PRO A 124 12.03 8.45 8.44
C PRO A 124 13.02 9.35 7.68
N ASP A 125 13.62 8.81 6.62
CA ASP A 125 14.61 9.50 5.80
C ASP A 125 13.98 10.26 4.60
N GLU A 126 12.65 10.29 4.48
CA GLU A 126 11.93 10.89 3.35
C GLU A 126 11.36 12.28 3.63
N ALA A 127 11.55 12.84 4.83
CA ALA A 127 11.04 14.17 5.17
C ALA A 127 11.40 15.23 4.11
N SER A 128 12.65 15.25 3.66
CA SER A 128 13.12 16.20 2.63
C SER A 128 12.54 15.97 1.24
N PHE A 129 12.08 14.76 0.93
CA PHE A 129 11.40 14.44 -0.32
C PHE A 129 9.98 15.00 -0.35
N TRP A 130 9.28 14.93 0.78
CA TRP A 130 7.89 15.35 0.91
C TRP A 130 7.73 16.84 1.23
N GLN A 131 8.64 17.43 2.02
CA GLN A 131 8.57 18.83 2.46
C GLN A 131 9.15 19.81 1.42
N THR A 132 8.69 19.68 0.17
CA THR A 132 8.99 20.65 -0.91
C THR A 132 7.76 21.49 -1.23
N PRO A 133 7.91 22.72 -1.78
CA PRO A 133 6.75 23.54 -2.14
C PRO A 133 5.74 22.86 -3.06
N GLU A 134 6.16 21.85 -3.83
CA GLU A 134 5.34 21.08 -4.76
C GLU A 134 4.63 19.88 -4.13
N ARG A 135 5.00 19.46 -2.91
CA ARG A 135 4.47 18.25 -2.26
C ARG A 135 3.98 18.48 -0.83
N ASP A 136 4.24 19.65 -0.25
CA ASP A 136 3.90 19.98 1.14
C ASP A 136 2.39 19.87 1.44
N HIS A 137 1.53 20.04 0.42
CA HIS A 137 0.08 19.85 0.53
C HIS A 137 -0.38 18.39 0.53
N LEU A 138 0.51 17.45 0.20
CA LEU A 138 0.25 16.01 0.25
C LEU A 138 0.54 15.42 1.64
N LEU A 139 1.07 16.22 2.57
CA LEU A 139 1.26 15.82 3.96
C LEU A 139 0.04 16.25 4.79
N LEU A 140 -0.54 15.29 5.51
CA LEU A 140 -1.72 15.51 6.33
C LEU A 140 -1.44 16.58 7.40
N ARG A 141 -2.43 17.43 7.66
CA ARG A 141 -2.34 18.49 8.67
C ARG A 141 -3.25 18.23 9.85
N ALA A 142 -2.72 18.46 11.04
CA ALA A 142 -3.53 18.55 12.24
C ALA A 142 -4.41 19.82 12.21
N LYS A 143 -5.37 19.90 13.13
CA LYS A 143 -6.33 21.03 13.21
C LYS A 143 -5.68 22.40 13.42
N ASP A 144 -4.47 22.44 13.97
CA ASP A 144 -3.69 23.66 14.19
C ASP A 144 -2.78 24.03 12.99
N GLY A 145 -2.82 23.25 11.91
CA GLY A 145 -2.03 23.45 10.70
C GLY A 145 -0.62 22.85 10.74
N SER A 146 -0.22 22.23 11.85
CA SER A 146 1.04 21.46 11.91
C SER A 146 0.96 20.18 11.08
N TYR A 147 2.11 19.59 10.74
CA TYR A 147 2.15 18.25 10.13
C TYR A 147 1.54 17.24 11.11
N PHE A 148 0.71 16.34 10.59
CA PHE A 148 0.25 15.20 11.35
C PHE A 148 1.35 14.14 11.34
N ILE A 149 2.02 14.01 12.48
CA ILE A 149 3.02 12.97 12.75
C ILE A 149 2.28 11.75 13.32
N ASP A 150 2.61 10.56 12.86
CA ASP A 150 1.99 9.34 13.38
C ASP A 150 2.38 9.17 14.87
N PRO A 151 1.41 8.98 15.79
CA PRO A 151 1.71 8.76 17.21
C PRO A 151 2.60 7.54 17.47
N ASP A 152 2.53 6.54 16.60
CA ASP A 152 3.31 5.31 16.70
C ASP A 152 4.67 5.44 15.99
N TRP A 153 4.79 6.40 15.06
CA TRP A 153 5.99 6.71 14.27
C TRP A 153 6.34 8.20 14.31
N PRO A 154 7.08 8.67 15.35
CA PRO A 154 7.27 10.10 15.61
C PRO A 154 8.15 10.84 14.58
N ASP A 155 8.77 10.13 13.65
CA ASP A 155 9.59 10.62 12.55
C ASP A 155 8.90 10.47 11.18
N GLU A 156 7.65 10.02 11.13
CA GLU A 156 6.89 9.80 9.90
C GLU A 156 5.61 10.65 9.85
N PHE A 157 5.29 11.15 8.65
CA PHE A 157 4.10 11.94 8.36
C PHE A 157 3.06 11.10 7.63
N LEU A 158 1.79 11.26 8.01
CA LEU A 158 0.70 10.68 7.24
C LEU A 158 0.52 11.42 5.91
N LEU A 159 0.22 10.67 4.84
CA LEU A 159 -0.11 11.25 3.54
C LEU A 159 -1.58 11.69 3.52
N ASP A 160 -1.88 12.85 2.94
CA ASP A 160 -3.23 13.39 2.89
C ASP A 160 -4.03 12.76 1.74
N THR A 161 -4.76 11.68 2.04
CA THR A 161 -5.65 11.00 1.10
C THR A 161 -7.06 11.59 1.04
N SER A 162 -7.34 12.68 1.79
CA SER A 162 -8.70 13.18 2.03
C SER A 162 -9.40 13.69 0.77
N THR A 163 -8.65 14.24 -0.20
CA THR A 163 -9.20 14.78 -1.45
C THR A 163 -8.84 13.93 -2.66
N SER A 164 -9.70 13.91 -3.67
CA SER A 164 -9.40 13.21 -4.94
C SER A 164 -8.20 13.80 -5.68
N SER A 165 -7.95 15.11 -5.54
CA SER A 165 -6.77 15.77 -6.11
C SER A 165 -5.49 15.22 -5.49
N ASN A 166 -5.43 15.19 -4.15
CA ASN A 166 -4.26 14.66 -3.46
C ASN A 166 -4.04 13.20 -3.79
N ARG A 167 -5.10 12.37 -3.83
CA ARG A 167 -4.97 10.96 -4.24
C ARG A 167 -4.44 10.79 -5.65
N ALA A 168 -4.85 11.62 -6.60
CA ALA A 168 -4.32 11.59 -7.97
C ALA A 168 -2.81 11.93 -8.00
N GLU A 169 -2.39 12.95 -7.26
CA GLU A 169 -0.97 13.36 -7.16
C GLU A 169 -0.12 12.32 -6.43
N LEU A 170 -0.60 11.80 -5.30
CA LEU A 170 0.02 10.69 -4.55
C LEU A 170 0.17 9.46 -5.44
N SER A 171 -0.88 9.08 -6.16
CA SER A 171 -0.82 7.92 -7.06
C SER A 171 0.22 8.11 -8.17
N THR A 172 0.43 9.34 -8.66
CA THR A 172 1.47 9.61 -9.67
C THR A 172 2.87 9.35 -9.12
N ILE A 173 3.13 9.79 -7.88
CA ILE A 173 4.42 9.59 -7.21
C ILE A 173 4.64 8.10 -6.93
N ILE A 174 3.68 7.45 -6.30
CA ILE A 174 3.78 6.05 -5.85
C ILE A 174 3.80 5.10 -7.05
N ASN A 175 3.04 5.36 -8.11
CA ASN A 175 3.11 4.59 -9.35
C ASN A 175 4.48 4.67 -10.02
N GLY A 176 5.22 5.77 -9.82
CA GLY A 176 6.63 5.87 -10.19
C GLY A 176 7.49 4.82 -9.48
N TRP A 177 7.31 4.67 -8.15
CA TRP A 177 8.00 3.66 -7.34
C TRP A 177 7.57 2.23 -7.71
N ILE A 178 6.29 1.99 -7.91
CA ILE A 178 5.75 0.69 -8.36
C ILE A 178 6.32 0.31 -9.73
N SER A 179 6.44 1.27 -10.64
CA SER A 179 7.07 1.05 -11.96
C SER A 179 8.57 0.74 -11.83
N GLU A 180 9.26 1.36 -10.87
CA GLU A 180 10.66 1.04 -10.57
C GLU A 180 10.78 -0.40 -10.05
N CYS A 181 9.93 -0.84 -9.12
CA CYS A 181 9.86 -2.23 -8.68
C CYS A 181 9.66 -3.19 -9.86
N GLN A 182 8.73 -2.88 -10.76
CA GLN A 182 8.51 -3.70 -11.96
C GLN A 182 9.77 -3.80 -12.82
N SER A 183 10.46 -2.67 -13.05
CA SER A 183 11.67 -2.61 -13.87
C SER A 183 12.84 -3.37 -13.26
N LYS A 184 12.94 -3.40 -11.93
CA LYS A 184 13.93 -4.20 -11.17
C LYS A 184 13.64 -5.69 -11.25
N GLY A 185 12.42 -6.09 -11.61
CA GLY A 185 12.01 -7.48 -11.78
C GLY A 185 11.23 -8.06 -10.60
N PHE A 186 10.67 -7.22 -9.73
CA PHE A 186 9.74 -7.68 -8.70
C PHE A 186 8.48 -8.34 -9.31
N ASN A 187 7.79 -9.13 -8.49
CA ASN A 187 6.57 -9.86 -8.85
C ASN A 187 5.32 -9.22 -8.26
N ALA A 188 5.46 -8.55 -7.12
CA ALA A 188 4.35 -7.96 -6.38
C ALA A 188 4.77 -6.69 -5.62
N ILE A 189 3.78 -5.95 -5.17
CA ILE A 189 3.90 -4.84 -4.21
C ILE A 189 3.29 -5.27 -2.88
N GLU A 190 3.93 -4.91 -1.78
CA GLU A 190 3.32 -4.85 -0.44
C GLU A 190 3.15 -3.37 -0.09
N ALA A 191 1.90 -2.91 -0.04
CA ALA A 191 1.58 -1.51 0.20
C ALA A 191 1.28 -1.29 1.68
N ASP A 192 2.23 -0.70 2.40
CA ASP A 192 2.16 -0.51 3.85
C ASP A 192 1.37 0.75 4.24
N ASN A 193 0.87 0.76 5.47
CA ASN A 193 0.13 1.84 6.14
C ASN A 193 -1.28 2.13 5.57
N LEU A 194 -1.93 1.13 4.98
CA LEU A 194 -3.33 1.22 4.54
C LEU A 194 -4.28 1.69 5.67
N ASP A 195 -3.94 1.40 6.92
CA ASP A 195 -4.69 1.66 8.15
C ASP A 195 -4.48 3.07 8.76
N THR A 196 -3.75 3.97 8.11
CA THR A 196 -3.50 5.34 8.63
C THR A 196 -4.77 6.13 8.95
N TYR A 197 -5.91 5.78 8.36
CA TYR A 197 -7.22 6.31 8.76
C TYR A 197 -7.53 6.13 10.24
N SER A 198 -7.14 4.98 10.84
CA SER A 198 -7.39 4.64 12.24
C SER A 198 -6.55 5.50 13.20
N ARG A 199 -5.38 5.97 12.76
CA ARG A 199 -4.43 6.78 13.55
C ARG A 199 -4.50 8.28 13.24
N SER A 200 -5.36 8.69 12.31
CA SER A 200 -5.47 10.08 11.82
C SER A 200 -6.31 11.02 12.70
N ASN A 201 -6.76 10.61 13.88
CA ASN A 201 -7.74 11.36 14.71
C ASN A 201 -9.02 11.76 13.95
N GLY A 202 -9.47 10.91 13.02
CA GLY A 202 -10.66 11.12 12.20
C GLY A 202 -10.49 12.13 11.06
N LEU A 203 -9.26 12.50 10.71
CA LEU A 203 -8.95 13.36 9.56
C LEU A 203 -9.00 12.59 8.24
N LEU A 204 -8.71 11.29 8.27
CA LEU A 204 -8.83 10.36 7.15
C LEU A 204 -9.90 9.31 7.45
N THR A 205 -10.46 8.76 6.39
CA THR A 205 -11.48 7.69 6.44
C THR A 205 -10.99 6.47 5.68
N VAL A 206 -11.62 5.31 5.94
CA VAL A 206 -11.40 4.07 5.17
C VAL A 206 -11.52 4.34 3.67
N ASP A 207 -12.56 5.05 3.24
CA ASP A 207 -12.80 5.37 1.83
C ASP A 207 -11.67 6.22 1.24
N ASN A 208 -11.06 7.13 2.01
CA ASN A 208 -9.93 7.92 1.52
C ASN A 208 -8.75 7.03 1.14
N ASN A 209 -8.40 6.07 2.00
CA ASN A 209 -7.28 5.18 1.73
C ASN A 209 -7.64 4.12 0.67
N LEU A 210 -8.85 3.55 0.68
CA LEU A 210 -9.30 2.61 -0.35
C LEU A 210 -9.33 3.23 -1.75
N GLU A 211 -9.74 4.50 -1.87
CA GLU A 211 -9.74 5.19 -3.17
C GLU A 211 -8.32 5.44 -3.70
N LEU A 212 -7.33 5.63 -2.83
CA LEU A 212 -5.92 5.66 -3.27
C LEU A 212 -5.46 4.25 -3.64
N ALA A 213 -5.77 3.23 -2.83
CA ALA A 213 -5.43 1.84 -3.12
C ALA A 213 -5.95 1.38 -4.50
N LYS A 214 -7.19 1.74 -4.86
CA LYS A 214 -7.77 1.46 -6.20
C LYS A 214 -6.89 1.99 -7.34
N LEU A 215 -6.35 3.20 -7.21
CA LEU A 215 -5.46 3.80 -8.22
C LEU A 215 -4.13 3.04 -8.30
N LEU A 216 -3.57 2.62 -7.17
CA LEU A 216 -2.29 1.91 -7.11
C LEU A 216 -2.40 0.48 -7.62
N THR A 217 -3.43 -0.26 -7.20
CA THR A 217 -3.69 -1.63 -7.67
C THR A 217 -3.93 -1.66 -9.17
N ALA A 218 -4.74 -0.73 -9.70
CA ALA A 218 -4.99 -0.66 -11.15
C ALA A 218 -3.69 -0.51 -11.97
N HIS A 219 -2.77 0.35 -11.50
CA HIS A 219 -1.46 0.53 -12.14
C HIS A 219 -0.56 -0.71 -11.99
N ALA A 220 -0.48 -1.29 -10.79
CA ALA A 220 0.28 -2.51 -10.53
C ALA A 220 -0.18 -3.65 -11.44
N HIS A 221 -1.50 -3.85 -11.54
CA HIS A 221 -2.12 -4.84 -12.43
C HIS A 221 -1.89 -4.53 -13.90
N GLU A 222 -1.86 -3.25 -14.31
CA GLU A 222 -1.52 -2.84 -15.68
C GLU A 222 -0.12 -3.30 -16.08
N ILE A 223 0.85 -3.20 -15.17
CA ILE A 223 2.25 -3.55 -15.42
C ILE A 223 2.64 -4.98 -15.00
N GLY A 224 1.65 -5.77 -14.57
CA GLY A 224 1.79 -7.21 -14.29
C GLY A 224 2.39 -7.55 -12.93
N LEU A 225 2.20 -6.69 -11.93
CA LEU A 225 2.51 -6.95 -10.53
C LEU A 225 1.24 -7.34 -9.77
N ALA A 226 1.34 -8.30 -8.86
CA ALA A 226 0.32 -8.51 -7.84
C ALA A 226 0.38 -7.38 -6.79
N PHE A 227 -0.71 -7.13 -6.07
CA PHE A 227 -0.80 -6.07 -5.07
C PHE A 227 -1.30 -6.64 -3.74
N GLY A 228 -0.45 -6.58 -2.71
CA GLY A 228 -0.66 -7.18 -1.41
C GLY A 228 -1.16 -6.16 -0.37
N GLN A 229 -2.17 -6.56 0.39
CA GLN A 229 -2.68 -5.80 1.52
C GLN A 229 -1.74 -6.00 2.71
N LYS A 230 -1.29 -4.91 3.33
CA LYS A 230 -0.58 -4.96 4.60
C LYS A 230 -1.55 -4.66 5.75
N ASN A 231 -1.65 -5.57 6.72
CA ASN A 231 -2.49 -5.44 7.92
C ASN A 231 -3.94 -5.01 7.59
N SER A 232 -4.59 -4.14 8.36
CA SER A 232 -5.97 -3.63 8.10
C SER A 232 -7.09 -4.68 8.04
N GLY A 233 -7.14 -5.62 8.99
CA GLY A 233 -8.05 -6.78 8.95
C GLY A 233 -9.52 -6.41 8.89
N SER A 234 -9.92 -5.36 9.61
CA SER A 234 -11.31 -4.86 9.67
C SER A 234 -11.91 -4.50 8.30
N ILE A 235 -11.07 -4.19 7.31
CA ILE A 235 -11.48 -3.83 5.94
C ILE A 235 -11.03 -4.85 4.88
N ALA A 236 -10.48 -6.01 5.26
CA ALA A 236 -9.92 -6.98 4.30
C ALA A 236 -10.91 -7.39 3.19
N ALA A 237 -12.18 -7.60 3.53
CA ALA A 237 -13.21 -7.93 2.54
C ALA A 237 -13.42 -6.79 1.53
N GLN A 238 -13.45 -5.53 2.00
CA GLN A 238 -13.61 -4.35 1.15
C GLN A 238 -12.36 -4.11 0.30
N ALA A 239 -11.18 -4.21 0.88
CA ALA A 239 -9.91 -4.10 0.18
C ALA A 239 -9.85 -5.10 -0.99
N LYS A 240 -10.14 -6.39 -0.75
CA LYS A 240 -10.20 -7.39 -1.82
C LYS A 240 -11.27 -7.09 -2.87
N SER A 241 -12.49 -6.76 -2.46
CA SER A 241 -13.61 -6.62 -3.42
C SER A 241 -13.61 -5.31 -4.19
N GLU A 242 -13.14 -4.22 -3.58
CA GLU A 242 -13.22 -2.88 -4.15
C GLU A 242 -11.89 -2.37 -4.72
N ALA A 243 -10.77 -2.70 -4.08
CA ALA A 243 -9.44 -2.28 -4.50
C ALA A 243 -8.61 -3.43 -5.12
N GLU A 244 -9.23 -4.61 -5.31
CA GLU A 244 -8.69 -5.76 -6.05
C GLU A 244 -7.34 -6.28 -5.52
N PHE A 245 -7.11 -6.20 -4.20
CA PHE A 245 -5.92 -6.79 -3.58
C PHE A 245 -5.86 -8.32 -3.80
N ASP A 246 -4.66 -8.81 -4.13
CA ASP A 246 -4.42 -10.20 -4.57
C ASP A 246 -4.09 -11.16 -3.40
N PHE A 247 -3.38 -10.66 -2.38
CA PHE A 247 -2.90 -11.41 -1.22
C PHE A 247 -2.78 -10.51 0.01
N ALA A 248 -2.47 -11.08 1.18
CA ALA A 248 -2.20 -10.33 2.40
C ALA A 248 -0.79 -10.60 2.96
N VAL A 249 -0.17 -9.58 3.52
CA VAL A 249 0.99 -9.67 4.42
C VAL A 249 0.49 -9.17 5.76
N VAL A 250 0.58 -10.00 6.79
CA VAL A 250 -0.10 -9.77 8.06
C VAL A 250 0.89 -9.94 9.19
N GLU A 251 1.01 -8.91 10.00
CA GLU A 251 1.82 -8.89 11.20
C GLU A 251 0.95 -9.20 12.41
N GLN A 252 1.38 -10.16 13.22
CA GLN A 252 0.86 -10.41 14.56
C GLN A 252 -0.64 -10.78 14.64
N CYS A 253 -1.17 -11.44 13.62
CA CYS A 253 -2.59 -11.76 13.62
C CYS A 253 -2.97 -12.76 14.72
N GLU A 254 -2.01 -13.59 15.18
CA GLU A 254 -2.25 -14.53 16.28
C GLU A 254 -2.31 -13.79 17.62
N GLU A 255 -1.44 -12.80 17.81
CA GLU A 255 -1.46 -11.92 18.98
C GLU A 255 -2.81 -11.23 19.13
N PHE A 256 -3.32 -10.68 18.02
CA PHE A 256 -4.55 -9.89 17.98
C PHE A 256 -5.81 -10.70 17.67
N GLU A 257 -5.71 -12.02 17.57
CA GLU A 257 -6.84 -12.94 17.31
C GLU A 257 -7.62 -12.56 16.03
N GLU A 258 -6.92 -12.16 14.96
CA GLU A 258 -7.50 -11.64 13.73
C GLU A 258 -7.16 -12.44 12.45
N CYS A 259 -6.41 -13.54 12.57
CA CYS A 259 -6.00 -14.36 11.42
C CYS A 259 -7.18 -14.85 10.58
N ASP A 260 -8.28 -15.29 11.22
CA ASP A 260 -9.49 -15.80 10.56
C ASP A 260 -10.09 -14.81 9.55
N VAL A 261 -9.94 -13.50 9.81
CA VAL A 261 -10.47 -12.45 8.93
C VAL A 261 -9.75 -12.47 7.59
N TYR A 262 -8.43 -12.63 7.61
CA TYR A 262 -7.61 -12.71 6.42
C TYR A 262 -7.78 -14.05 5.71
N GLU A 263 -7.78 -15.18 6.43
CA GLU A 263 -7.96 -16.51 5.83
C GLU A 263 -9.30 -16.62 5.10
N LYS A 264 -10.37 -16.05 5.65
CA LYS A 264 -11.68 -16.01 5.01
C LYS A 264 -11.67 -15.24 3.69
N VAL A 265 -10.85 -14.21 3.58
CA VAL A 265 -10.80 -13.31 2.42
C VAL A 265 -9.79 -13.80 1.38
N TYR A 266 -8.58 -14.17 1.79
CA TYR A 266 -7.44 -14.48 0.93
C TYR A 266 -7.15 -15.97 0.81
N GLY A 267 -7.70 -16.83 1.68
CA GLY A 267 -7.36 -18.24 1.73
C GLY A 267 -5.88 -18.42 2.00
N ASP A 268 -5.22 -19.27 1.20
CA ASP A 268 -3.80 -19.56 1.39
C ASP A 268 -2.86 -18.46 0.80
N ALA A 269 -3.41 -17.42 0.16
CA ALA A 269 -2.65 -16.30 -0.37
C ALA A 269 -2.35 -15.26 0.72
N MET A 270 -1.67 -15.68 1.78
CA MET A 270 -1.28 -14.85 2.92
C MET A 270 0.15 -15.18 3.36
N LEU A 271 0.85 -14.16 3.84
CA LEU A 271 2.12 -14.27 4.56
C LEU A 271 1.89 -13.75 5.97
N GLU A 272 2.26 -14.55 6.97
CA GLU A 272 2.11 -14.19 8.38
C GLU A 272 3.47 -13.95 9.03
N ILE A 273 3.57 -12.91 9.84
CA ILE A 273 4.77 -12.49 10.53
C ILE A 273 4.43 -12.31 12.01
N GLU A 274 4.95 -13.18 12.86
CA GLU A 274 4.93 -13.01 14.31
C GLU A 274 6.28 -12.44 14.77
N TYR A 275 6.26 -11.61 15.81
CA TYR A 275 7.47 -10.90 16.25
C TYR A 275 7.95 -11.33 17.63
N PHE A 276 9.26 -11.44 17.77
CA PHE A 276 9.91 -11.40 19.07
C PHE A 276 9.79 -9.99 19.64
N ASN A 277 8.88 -9.82 20.59
CA ASN A 277 8.70 -8.56 21.30
C ASN A 277 8.58 -8.85 22.80
N GLU A 278 9.51 -8.32 23.58
CA GLU A 278 9.54 -8.48 25.03
C GLU A 278 8.45 -7.68 25.77
N ASP A 279 7.75 -6.78 25.07
CA ASP A 279 6.72 -5.88 25.61
C ASP A 279 5.27 -6.37 25.40
N LEU A 280 5.04 -7.54 24.79
CA LEU A 280 3.68 -8.06 24.51
C LEU A 280 3.14 -9.01 25.58
N ASP A 281 1.81 -9.09 25.70
CA ASP A 281 1.10 -9.84 26.74
C ASP A 281 1.20 -11.36 26.53
N LYS A 282 1.24 -11.84 25.27
CA LYS A 282 1.64 -13.22 24.92
C LYS A 282 3.08 -13.21 24.40
N ASP A 283 3.82 -14.26 24.73
CA ASP A 283 5.16 -14.48 24.16
C ASP A 283 5.01 -14.72 22.65
N GLY A 284 5.59 -13.84 21.84
CA GLY A 284 5.51 -13.94 20.38
C GLY A 284 6.02 -15.28 19.83
N LEU A 285 6.90 -15.98 20.56
CA LEU A 285 7.29 -17.35 20.20
C LEU A 285 6.12 -18.33 20.29
N THR A 286 5.28 -18.20 21.32
CA THR A 286 4.08 -19.04 21.47
C THR A 286 3.07 -18.75 20.36
N ASN A 287 2.85 -17.48 20.03
CA ASN A 287 1.98 -17.08 18.91
C ASN A 287 2.46 -17.70 17.59
N TRP A 288 3.77 -17.61 17.31
CA TRP A 288 4.33 -18.25 16.13
C TRP A 288 4.16 -19.78 16.14
N GLU A 289 4.38 -20.47 17.26
CA GLU A 289 4.17 -21.92 17.38
C GLU A 289 2.70 -22.32 17.16
N ASP A 290 1.77 -21.50 17.64
CA ASP A 290 0.33 -21.68 17.46
C ASP A 290 -0.06 -21.48 15.99
N ALA A 291 0.39 -20.40 15.37
CA ALA A 291 0.24 -20.16 13.94
C ALA A 291 0.82 -21.29 13.07
N CYS A 292 2.03 -21.77 13.39
CA CYS A 292 2.63 -22.92 12.69
C CYS A 292 1.74 -24.16 12.75
N ARG A 293 1.20 -24.46 13.94
CA ARG A 293 0.37 -25.65 14.15
C ARG A 293 -0.97 -25.55 13.42
N GLU A 294 -1.56 -24.35 13.38
CA GLU A 294 -2.88 -24.14 12.80
C GLU A 294 -2.85 -23.98 11.29
N ARG A 295 -1.85 -23.25 10.75
CA ARG A 295 -1.85 -22.83 9.34
C ARG A 295 -0.52 -22.93 8.59
N GLY A 296 0.60 -23.26 9.24
CA GLY A 296 1.90 -23.48 8.58
C GLY A 296 1.94 -24.63 7.55
N SER A 297 0.91 -25.50 7.51
CA SER A 297 0.77 -26.47 6.41
C SER A 297 0.17 -25.89 5.13
N ARG A 298 -0.33 -24.65 5.15
CA ARG A 298 -1.06 -23.99 4.06
C ARG A 298 -0.46 -22.65 3.65
N ILE A 299 -0.01 -21.85 4.62
CA ILE A 299 0.55 -20.51 4.38
C ILE A 299 2.00 -20.44 4.88
N SER A 300 2.70 -19.37 4.53
CA SER A 300 4.04 -19.09 5.04
C SER A 300 3.94 -18.26 6.32
N VAL A 301 4.52 -18.75 7.41
CA VAL A 301 4.49 -18.10 8.72
C VAL A 301 5.93 -17.96 9.22
N ILE A 302 6.33 -16.75 9.57
CA ILE A 302 7.67 -16.49 10.08
C ILE A 302 7.65 -15.86 11.48
N PHE A 303 8.74 -16.09 12.20
CA PHE A 303 9.06 -15.39 13.43
C PHE A 303 10.23 -14.44 13.17
N ARG A 304 10.08 -13.14 13.44
CA ARG A 304 11.12 -12.12 13.20
C ARG A 304 11.39 -11.25 14.42
N ASP A 305 12.52 -10.54 14.41
CA ASP A 305 12.71 -9.38 15.28
C ASP A 305 11.92 -8.18 14.73
N VAL A 306 11.46 -7.30 15.64
CA VAL A 306 10.60 -6.14 15.33
C VAL A 306 11.29 -5.13 14.39
N GLU A 307 12.61 -5.00 14.50
CA GLU A 307 13.44 -4.10 13.69
C GLU A 307 13.76 -4.68 12.30
N VAL A 308 13.42 -5.95 12.07
CA VAL A 308 13.65 -6.69 10.83
C VAL A 308 15.10 -6.58 10.34
N VAL A 309 16.05 -6.66 11.27
CA VAL A 309 17.47 -6.43 10.98
C VAL A 309 18.04 -7.46 10.00
N LYS A 310 19.19 -7.15 9.41
CA LYS A 310 19.87 -8.06 8.47
C LYS A 310 20.42 -9.28 9.18
N LYS A 311 20.46 -10.41 8.46
CA LYS A 311 21.14 -11.61 8.90
C LYS A 311 22.60 -11.34 9.27
N GLY A 312 22.99 -11.71 10.49
CA GLY A 312 24.32 -11.51 11.04
C GLY A 312 24.45 -10.30 11.97
N GLU A 313 23.41 -9.47 12.07
CA GLU A 313 23.31 -8.45 13.11
C GLU A 313 22.92 -9.07 14.45
N LYS A 314 23.22 -8.37 15.55
CA LYS A 314 23.13 -8.88 16.92
C LYS A 314 21.71 -9.32 17.28
N ASP A 315 20.72 -8.58 16.79
CA ASP A 315 19.31 -8.72 17.19
C ASP A 315 18.50 -9.53 16.16
N TYR A 316 19.18 -10.16 15.19
CA TYR A 316 18.53 -10.95 14.14
C TYR A 316 17.83 -12.18 14.72
N VAL A 317 16.50 -12.24 14.54
CA VAL A 317 15.66 -13.40 14.87
C VAL A 317 14.95 -13.88 13.62
N TYR A 318 15.06 -15.17 13.31
CA TYR A 318 14.35 -15.77 12.17
C TYR A 318 13.98 -17.22 12.47
N GLN A 319 12.69 -17.54 12.41
CA GLN A 319 12.18 -18.91 12.30
C GLN A 319 11.07 -18.94 11.24
N GLU A 320 10.78 -20.12 10.70
CA GLU A 320 9.79 -20.29 9.65
C GLU A 320 9.07 -21.63 9.79
N CYS A 321 7.81 -21.62 9.34
CA CYS A 321 6.97 -22.75 9.01
C CYS A 321 6.01 -22.27 7.90
#